data_AF-A0A7J4PRC7-F1
#
_entry.id   AF-A0A7J4PRC7-F1
#
_cell.length_a   1.000
_cell.length_b   1.000
_cell.length_c   1.000
_cell.angle_alpha   90.00
_cell.angle_beta   90.00
_cell.angle_gamma   90.00
#
_symmetry.space_group_name_H-M   'P 1'
#
loop_
_entity.id
_entity.type
_entity.pdbx_description
1 polymer ?
#
loop_
_entity_poly.entity_id
_entity_poly.type
_entity_poly.pdbx_seq_one_letter_code
_entity_poly.pdbx_strand_id
1 'polypeptide(L)'
;TRVLVVAVSDEMATRRIVEMARKLSPKVYILARVRYLHEAAALYDLGADEVIPEEFETSVEIFSRVLGKYLVPRSEIEKMIVEARSHGYEMFRNVEIEPANISDLRRYLPNVEIVTIKVEDKAPASGKTLADLELRKKLGVNVLGIISDSGNILNPQKDTGIVAGDVLLVLGTSEQIARSRHLFRDPVRYPRAGVRALRPRDGGVPIEGQNGQGASDGPAGNSGPKED
;
A
#
# COMPACT_ATOMS: atom_id res chain seq x y z
N THR A 1 15.00 -5.25 -8.20
CA THR A 1 15.30 -6.62 -7.74
C THR A 1 14.27 -7.58 -8.28
N ARG A 2 14.67 -8.72 -8.85
CA ARG A 2 13.74 -9.76 -9.35
C ARG A 2 13.59 -10.83 -8.28
N VAL A 3 12.37 -11.30 -8.07
CA VAL A 3 12.01 -12.32 -7.07
C VAL A 3 11.59 -13.60 -7.80
N LEU A 4 12.05 -14.75 -7.32
CA LEU A 4 11.55 -16.06 -7.71
C LEU A 4 10.64 -16.59 -6.62
N VAL A 5 9.40 -16.94 -6.99
CA VAL A 5 8.46 -17.60 -6.09
C VAL A 5 8.35 -19.07 -6.48
N VAL A 6 8.57 -19.98 -5.52
CA VAL A 6 8.50 -21.42 -5.69
C VAL A 6 7.35 -21.96 -4.85
N ALA A 7 6.20 -22.22 -5.47
CA ALA A 7 4.98 -22.67 -4.78
C ALA A 7 4.44 -23.99 -5.34
N VAL A 8 5.33 -24.93 -5.66
CA VAL A 8 4.96 -26.25 -6.18
C VAL A 8 4.58 -27.19 -5.04
N SER A 9 3.68 -28.14 -5.30
CA SER A 9 3.18 -29.08 -4.29
C SER A 9 4.14 -30.24 -3.98
N ASP A 10 5.13 -30.45 -4.83
CA ASP A 10 6.11 -31.53 -4.72
C ASP A 10 7.39 -31.02 -4.03
N GLU A 11 7.73 -31.62 -2.89
CA GLU A 11 8.84 -31.18 -2.04
C GLU A 11 10.20 -31.31 -2.74
N MET A 12 10.41 -32.44 -3.43
CA MET A 12 11.64 -32.74 -4.18
C MET A 12 11.85 -31.71 -5.30
N ALA A 13 10.79 -31.35 -6.02
CA ALA A 13 10.80 -30.33 -7.05
C ALA A 13 11.10 -28.96 -6.46
N THR A 14 10.47 -28.58 -5.33
CA THR A 14 10.78 -27.31 -4.64
C THR A 14 12.26 -27.22 -4.30
N ARG A 15 12.82 -28.25 -3.65
CA ARG A 15 14.24 -28.31 -3.29
C ARG A 15 15.14 -28.15 -4.52
N ARG A 16 14.82 -28.87 -5.59
CA ARG A 16 15.60 -28.81 -6.84
C ARG A 16 15.54 -27.44 -7.52
N ILE A 17 14.36 -26.79 -7.52
CA ILE A 17 14.18 -25.46 -8.08
C ILE A 17 15.00 -24.44 -7.30
N VAL A 18 14.93 -24.47 -5.95
CA VAL A 18 15.69 -23.55 -5.09
C VAL A 18 17.19 -23.71 -5.31
N GLU A 19 17.69 -24.94 -5.30
CA GLU A 19 19.11 -25.24 -5.52
C GLU A 19 19.59 -24.71 -6.88
N MET A 20 18.84 -24.99 -7.95
CA MET A 20 19.19 -24.57 -9.30
C MET A 20 19.10 -23.05 -9.46
N ALA A 21 18.08 -22.41 -8.90
CA ALA A 21 17.90 -20.97 -8.94
C ALA A 21 19.07 -20.24 -8.26
N ARG A 22 19.49 -20.72 -7.09
CA ARG A 22 20.64 -20.15 -6.36
C ARG A 22 21.95 -20.32 -7.14
N LYS A 23 22.16 -21.48 -7.78
CA LYS A 23 23.32 -21.73 -8.65
C LYS A 23 23.35 -20.82 -9.88
N LEU A 24 22.22 -20.62 -10.54
CA LEU A 24 22.12 -19.80 -11.76
C LEU A 24 22.20 -18.30 -11.47
N SER A 25 21.64 -17.86 -10.35
CA SER A 25 21.64 -16.46 -9.94
C SER A 25 21.85 -16.34 -8.43
N PRO A 26 23.10 -16.18 -7.97
CA PRO A 26 23.41 -16.08 -6.54
C PRO A 26 22.75 -14.91 -5.82
N LYS A 27 22.23 -13.90 -6.55
CA LYS A 27 21.61 -12.69 -6.00
C LYS A 27 20.09 -12.64 -6.15
N VAL A 28 19.46 -13.67 -6.74
CA VAL A 28 17.99 -13.69 -6.83
C VAL A 28 17.39 -13.88 -5.44
N TYR A 29 16.30 -13.18 -5.14
CA TYR A 29 15.55 -13.41 -3.92
C TYR A 29 14.58 -14.57 -4.14
N ILE A 30 14.65 -15.61 -3.32
CA ILE A 30 13.90 -16.85 -3.45
C ILE A 30 12.92 -16.96 -2.28
N LEU A 31 11.63 -16.89 -2.61
CA LEU A 31 10.53 -17.16 -1.70
C LEU A 31 9.95 -18.55 -2.01
N ALA A 32 9.98 -19.48 -1.07
CA ALA A 32 9.48 -20.84 -1.27
C ALA A 32 8.30 -21.17 -0.34
N ARG A 33 7.36 -21.97 -0.82
CA ARG A 33 6.28 -22.54 -0.01
C ARG A 33 6.60 -23.99 0.33
N VAL A 34 6.39 -24.36 1.59
CA VAL A 34 6.45 -25.75 2.05
C VAL A 34 5.10 -26.17 2.61
N ARG A 35 4.85 -27.47 2.61
CA ARG A 35 3.62 -28.00 3.19
C ARG A 35 3.73 -28.04 4.72
N TYR A 36 4.86 -28.56 5.19
CA TYR A 36 5.12 -28.77 6.61
C TYR A 36 6.24 -27.87 7.12
N LEU A 37 6.10 -27.40 8.35
CA LEU A 37 7.03 -26.46 8.98
C LEU A 37 8.46 -27.03 9.11
N HIS A 38 8.59 -28.33 9.35
CA HIS A 38 9.89 -28.99 9.52
C HIS A 38 10.73 -29.06 8.23
N GLU A 39 10.12 -28.87 7.06
CA GLU A 39 10.82 -28.85 5.76
C GLU A 39 11.54 -27.52 5.51
N ALA A 40 11.19 -26.47 6.26
CA ALA A 40 11.68 -25.12 6.00
C ALA A 40 13.21 -25.00 6.13
N ALA A 41 13.79 -25.62 7.16
CA ALA A 41 15.24 -25.60 7.40
C ALA A 41 16.04 -26.08 6.19
N ALA A 42 15.61 -27.18 5.57
CA ALA A 42 16.29 -27.73 4.40
C ALA A 42 16.28 -26.80 3.18
N LEU A 43 15.24 -25.96 3.02
CA LEU A 43 15.20 -24.99 1.92
C LEU A 43 16.09 -23.77 2.18
N TYR A 44 16.21 -23.34 3.43
CA TYR A 44 17.19 -22.31 3.80
C TYR A 44 18.61 -22.78 3.51
N ASP A 45 18.95 -24.02 3.89
CA ASP A 45 20.27 -24.61 3.60
C ASP A 45 20.56 -24.68 2.09
N LEU A 46 19.53 -24.87 1.26
CA LEU A 46 19.64 -24.85 -0.21
C LEU A 46 19.71 -23.44 -0.80
N GLY A 47 19.49 -22.41 0.01
CA GLY A 47 19.61 -21.01 -0.37
C GLY A 47 18.30 -20.31 -0.68
N ALA A 48 17.16 -20.75 -0.13
CA ALA A 48 15.96 -19.91 -0.07
C ALA A 48 16.20 -18.71 0.87
N ASP A 49 15.66 -17.54 0.53
CA ASP A 49 15.75 -16.35 1.39
C ASP A 49 14.58 -16.27 2.38
N GLU A 50 13.41 -16.78 1.98
CA GLU A 50 12.21 -16.82 2.81
C GLU A 50 11.40 -18.07 2.48
N VAL A 51 10.86 -18.72 3.53
CA VAL A 51 10.05 -19.94 3.40
C VAL A 51 8.73 -19.76 4.14
N ILE A 52 7.62 -20.04 3.46
CA ILE A 52 6.24 -19.97 3.99
C ILE A 52 5.65 -21.38 4.14
N PRO A 53 5.46 -21.88 5.36
CA PRO A 53 4.74 -23.10 5.65
C PRO A 53 3.22 -22.93 5.52
N GLU A 54 2.61 -23.77 4.68
CA GLU A 54 1.18 -23.78 4.42
C GLU A 54 0.35 -24.08 5.69
N GLU A 55 0.73 -25.12 6.43
CA GLU A 55 -0.02 -25.54 7.62
C GLU A 55 -0.04 -24.47 8.72
N PHE A 56 1.09 -23.76 8.86
CA PHE A 56 1.24 -22.74 9.90
C PHE A 56 0.40 -21.51 9.56
N GLU A 57 0.50 -20.99 8.33
CA GLU A 57 -0.31 -19.85 7.89
C GLU A 57 -1.81 -20.17 7.90
N THR A 58 -2.17 -21.39 7.51
CA THR A 58 -3.57 -21.84 7.61
C THR A 58 -4.04 -21.87 9.06
N SER A 59 -3.19 -22.31 9.99
CA SER A 59 -3.51 -22.35 11.42
C SER A 59 -3.70 -20.95 12.01
N VAL A 60 -2.84 -20.00 11.67
CA VAL A 60 -2.96 -18.59 12.08
C VAL A 60 -4.27 -17.98 11.57
N GLU A 61 -4.65 -18.28 10.34
CA GLU A 61 -5.90 -17.79 9.75
C GLU A 61 -7.15 -18.43 10.40
N ILE A 62 -7.12 -19.72 10.69
CA ILE A 62 -8.21 -20.39 11.41
C ILE A 62 -8.35 -19.76 12.81
N PHE A 63 -7.24 -19.59 13.52
CA PHE A 63 -7.22 -19.00 14.84
C PHE A 63 -7.75 -17.57 14.86
N SER A 64 -7.36 -16.74 13.89
CA SER A 64 -7.84 -15.36 13.77
C SER A 64 -9.38 -15.29 13.62
N ARG A 65 -9.96 -16.19 12.82
CA ARG A 65 -11.41 -16.29 12.62
C ARG A 65 -12.14 -16.71 13.89
N VAL A 66 -11.57 -17.65 14.63
CA VAL A 66 -12.12 -18.10 15.92
C VAL A 66 -12.11 -16.95 16.91
N LEU A 67 -11.00 -16.25 17.09
CA LEU A 67 -10.93 -15.08 18.00
C LEU A 67 -11.91 -13.96 17.61
N GLY A 68 -12.09 -13.72 16.31
CA GLY A 68 -13.08 -12.78 15.82
C GLY A 68 -14.52 -13.15 16.21
N LYS A 69 -14.85 -14.46 16.28
CA LYS A 69 -16.15 -14.94 16.77
C LYS A 69 -16.30 -14.75 18.27
N TYR A 70 -15.20 -14.80 19.03
CA TYR A 70 -15.19 -14.48 20.46
C TYR A 70 -15.15 -12.97 20.75
N LEU A 71 -15.41 -12.12 19.74
CA LEU A 71 -15.45 -10.66 19.87
C LEU A 71 -14.13 -10.06 20.38
N VAL A 72 -13.01 -10.77 20.21
CA VAL A 72 -11.70 -10.21 20.49
C VAL A 72 -11.49 -9.02 19.55
N PRO A 73 -11.08 -7.83 20.05
CA PRO A 73 -10.84 -6.68 19.21
C PRO A 73 -9.84 -7.00 18.10
N ARG A 74 -10.13 -6.55 16.87
CA ARG A 74 -9.29 -6.82 15.71
C ARG A 74 -7.83 -6.41 15.92
N SER A 75 -7.59 -5.30 16.60
CA SER A 75 -6.25 -4.84 16.95
C SER A 75 -5.47 -5.80 17.85
N GLU A 76 -6.16 -6.52 18.74
CA GLU A 76 -5.53 -7.52 19.61
C GLU A 76 -5.25 -8.82 18.83
N ILE A 77 -6.18 -9.23 17.95
CA ILE A 77 -5.96 -10.37 17.04
C ILE A 77 -4.74 -10.10 16.14
N GLU A 78 -4.63 -8.89 15.57
CA GLU A 78 -3.51 -8.49 14.72
C GLU A 78 -2.17 -8.54 15.47
N LYS A 79 -2.12 -8.10 16.74
CA LYS A 79 -0.93 -8.25 17.60
C LYS A 79 -0.57 -9.71 17.81
N MET A 80 -1.55 -10.56 18.15
CA MET A 80 -1.32 -12.00 18.35
C MET A 80 -0.84 -12.70 17.07
N ILE A 81 -1.35 -12.31 15.89
CA ILE A 81 -0.89 -12.85 14.60
C ILE A 81 0.57 -12.48 14.35
N VAL A 82 0.94 -11.22 14.60
CA VAL A 82 2.34 -10.76 14.44
C VAL A 82 3.26 -11.54 15.37
N GLU A 83 2.84 -11.75 16.62
CA GLU A 83 3.57 -12.52 17.62
C GLU A 83 3.69 -14.00 17.25
N ALA A 84 2.63 -14.63 16.76
CA ALA A 84 2.65 -16.02 16.33
C ALA A 84 3.64 -16.22 15.17
N ARG A 85 3.61 -15.31 14.17
CA ARG A 85 4.53 -15.37 13.03
C ARG A 85 5.98 -15.17 13.46
N SER A 86 6.30 -14.19 14.30
CA SER A 86 7.70 -13.97 14.72
C SER A 86 8.28 -15.21 15.40
N HIS A 87 7.57 -15.83 16.36
CA HIS A 87 8.06 -17.01 17.06
C HIS A 87 8.07 -18.28 16.19
N GLY A 88 7.04 -18.50 15.37
CA GLY A 88 6.91 -19.70 14.53
C GLY A 88 7.97 -19.80 13.43
N TYR A 89 8.40 -18.66 12.88
CA TYR A 89 9.50 -18.59 11.90
C TYR A 89 10.88 -18.59 12.57
N GLU A 90 11.01 -18.04 13.78
CA GLU A 90 12.28 -17.93 14.51
C GLU A 90 12.80 -19.25 15.08
N MET A 91 11.92 -20.11 15.61
CA MET A 91 12.34 -21.37 16.25
C MET A 91 13.08 -22.35 15.34
N PHE A 92 13.02 -22.14 14.01
CA PHE A 92 13.65 -23.00 13.01
C PHE A 92 14.69 -22.28 12.15
N ARG A 93 14.99 -21.00 12.45
CA ARG A 93 16.22 -20.35 11.99
C ARG A 93 17.37 -20.79 12.91
N ASN A 94 17.90 -21.99 12.68
CA ASN A 94 19.29 -22.20 13.08
C ASN A 94 20.19 -21.44 12.10
N VAL A 95 21.22 -20.80 12.63
CA VAL A 95 22.25 -19.95 12.02
C VAL A 95 22.03 -18.46 12.25
N GLU A 96 22.86 -17.97 13.16
CA GLU A 96 23.25 -16.59 13.42
C GLU A 96 23.35 -15.75 12.14
N ILE A 97 22.34 -14.94 11.87
CA ILE A 97 22.54 -13.64 11.22
C ILE A 97 21.51 -12.67 11.82
N GLU A 98 21.95 -11.88 12.81
CA GLU A 98 21.36 -10.55 13.00
C GLU A 98 21.68 -9.71 11.77
N PRO A 99 20.64 -9.12 11.18
CA PRO A 99 20.44 -7.69 11.37
C PRO A 99 19.08 -7.48 12.02
N ALA A 100 19.01 -6.62 13.03
CA ALA A 100 17.78 -6.20 13.70
C ALA A 100 16.60 -6.19 12.72
N ASN A 101 15.73 -7.20 12.83
CA ASN A 101 14.62 -7.32 11.90
C ASN A 101 13.61 -6.22 12.24
N ILE A 102 12.92 -5.70 11.24
CA ILE A 102 11.78 -4.77 11.45
C ILE A 102 10.75 -5.41 12.43
N SER A 103 10.71 -6.74 12.46
CA SER A 103 9.98 -7.58 13.41
C SER A 103 10.36 -7.33 14.88
N ASP A 104 11.65 -7.19 15.19
CA ASP A 104 12.14 -6.89 16.54
C ASP A 104 11.72 -5.48 16.97
N LEU A 105 11.77 -4.52 16.04
CA LEU A 105 11.32 -3.15 16.30
C LEU A 105 9.84 -3.10 16.66
N ARG A 106 8.99 -3.93 16.02
CA ARG A 106 7.57 -4.04 16.35
C ARG A 106 7.32 -4.65 17.74
N ARG A 107 8.20 -5.53 18.23
CA ARG A 107 8.10 -6.10 19.59
C ARG A 107 8.29 -5.01 20.67
N TYR A 108 9.25 -4.11 20.48
CA TYR A 108 9.54 -3.04 21.45
C TYR A 108 8.73 -1.75 21.23
N LEU A 109 8.32 -1.49 19.99
CA LEU A 109 7.56 -0.32 19.57
C LEU A 109 6.30 -0.76 18.79
N PRO A 110 5.27 -1.31 19.47
CA PRO A 110 4.13 -1.95 18.82
C PRO A 110 3.30 -1.02 17.92
N ASN A 111 3.43 0.29 18.10
CA ASN A 111 2.70 1.30 17.34
C ASN A 111 3.56 1.96 16.25
N VAL A 112 4.79 1.51 16.03
CA VAL A 112 5.72 2.08 15.06
C VAL A 112 5.95 1.08 13.94
N GLU A 113 5.83 1.55 12.71
CA GLU A 113 6.00 0.75 11.50
C GLU A 113 7.03 1.38 10.57
N ILE A 114 7.69 0.51 9.80
CA ILE A 114 8.47 0.91 8.64
C ILE A 114 7.70 0.47 7.40
N VAL A 115 7.39 1.41 6.51
CA VAL A 115 6.67 1.15 5.27
C VAL A 115 7.39 1.74 4.08
N THR A 116 7.19 1.13 2.92
CA THR A 116 7.63 1.70 1.64
C THR A 116 6.50 2.50 1.00
N ILE A 117 6.77 3.74 0.59
CA ILE A 117 5.81 4.61 -0.11
C ILE A 117 6.39 5.03 -1.45
N LYS A 118 5.71 4.66 -2.54
CA LYS A 118 6.06 5.14 -3.88
C LYS A 118 5.59 6.58 -4.07
N VAL A 119 6.45 7.41 -4.66
CA VAL A 119 6.15 8.78 -5.09
C VAL A 119 5.55 8.71 -6.50
N GLU A 120 4.29 9.11 -6.63
CA GLU A 120 3.59 9.11 -7.93
C GLU A 120 3.94 10.35 -8.77
N ASP A 121 3.73 10.27 -10.09
CA ASP A 121 4.18 11.30 -11.06
C ASP A 121 3.69 12.72 -10.76
N LYS A 122 2.49 12.84 -10.19
CA LYS A 122 1.85 14.13 -9.83
C LYS A 122 1.77 14.34 -8.32
N ALA A 123 2.57 13.62 -7.56
CA ALA A 123 2.60 13.75 -6.12
C ALA A 123 3.05 15.16 -5.68
N PRO A 124 2.41 15.79 -4.68
CA PRO A 124 2.83 17.08 -4.15
C PRO A 124 4.26 17.16 -3.61
N ALA A 125 4.88 16.01 -3.33
CA ALA A 125 6.26 15.85 -2.91
C ALA A 125 7.26 15.74 -4.06
N SER A 126 6.82 15.43 -5.28
CA SER A 126 7.70 15.32 -6.44
C SER A 126 8.35 16.66 -6.74
N GLY A 127 9.68 16.66 -6.91
CA GLY A 127 10.50 17.84 -7.16
C GLY A 127 10.82 18.68 -5.91
N LYS A 128 10.46 18.22 -4.71
CA LYS A 128 10.78 18.91 -3.44
C LYS A 128 11.89 18.21 -2.67
N THR A 129 12.57 18.95 -1.81
CA THR A 129 13.51 18.37 -0.85
C THR A 129 12.83 17.89 0.42
N LEU A 130 13.51 17.05 1.21
CA LEU A 130 13.04 16.67 2.54
C LEU A 130 12.85 17.88 3.48
N ALA A 131 13.68 18.92 3.33
CA ALA A 131 13.57 20.17 4.07
C ALA A 131 12.25 20.91 3.76
N ASP A 132 11.88 20.99 2.47
CA ASP A 132 10.64 21.69 2.05
C ASP A 132 9.38 21.03 2.62
N LEU A 133 9.41 19.70 2.72
CA LEU A 133 8.28 18.92 3.21
C LEU A 133 8.14 18.96 4.73
N GLU A 134 9.23 19.23 5.46
CA GLU A 134 9.29 19.23 6.94
C GLU A 134 8.59 18.01 7.56
N LEU A 135 8.74 16.82 6.96
CA LEU A 135 7.93 15.62 7.25
C LEU A 135 7.88 15.26 8.74
N ARG A 136 9.04 15.27 9.41
CA ARG A 136 9.13 14.97 10.84
C ARG A 136 8.39 16.01 11.70
N LYS A 137 8.54 17.29 11.36
CA LYS A 137 7.96 18.40 12.13
C LYS A 137 6.46 18.55 11.91
N LYS A 138 5.97 18.39 10.67
CA LYS A 138 4.55 18.56 10.32
C LYS A 138 3.72 17.30 10.52
N LEU A 139 4.30 16.13 10.28
CA LEU A 139 3.56 14.87 10.16
C LEU A 139 4.04 13.78 11.12
N GLY A 140 5.21 13.95 11.73
CA GLY A 140 5.79 13.00 12.69
C GLY A 140 6.49 11.81 12.05
N VAL A 141 6.59 11.76 10.71
CA VAL A 141 7.23 10.64 10.00
C VAL A 141 8.70 10.92 9.71
N ASN A 142 9.53 9.88 9.72
CA ASN A 142 10.95 9.95 9.40
C ASN A 142 11.25 9.15 8.13
N VAL A 143 12.08 9.70 7.24
CA VAL A 143 12.53 9.00 6.03
C VAL A 143 13.89 8.38 6.32
N LEU A 144 13.94 7.04 6.31
CA LEU A 144 15.15 6.28 6.58
C LEU A 144 16.00 6.09 5.32
N GLY A 145 15.35 6.05 4.15
CA GLY A 145 16.02 5.82 2.88
C GLY A 145 15.14 6.13 1.68
N ILE A 146 15.79 6.29 0.53
CA ILE A 146 15.18 6.51 -0.78
C ILE A 146 15.75 5.47 -1.74
N ILE A 147 14.86 4.73 -2.39
CA ILE A 147 15.20 3.76 -3.44
C ILE A 147 14.74 4.38 -4.75
N SER A 148 15.69 4.77 -5.60
CA SER A 148 15.43 5.29 -6.94
C SER A 148 16.12 4.42 -7.99
N ASP A 149 15.77 4.61 -9.26
CA ASP A 149 16.46 3.95 -10.37
C ASP A 149 17.93 4.42 -10.51
N SER A 150 18.27 5.59 -9.96
CA SER A 150 19.62 6.16 -9.95
C SER A 150 20.49 5.68 -8.77
N GLY A 151 19.92 4.96 -7.81
CA GLY A 151 20.64 4.36 -6.69
C GLY A 151 19.93 4.51 -5.35
N ASN A 152 20.34 3.71 -4.37
CA ASN A 152 19.76 3.73 -3.03
C ASN A 152 20.49 4.74 -2.13
N ILE A 153 19.73 5.64 -1.50
CA ILE A 153 20.24 6.61 -0.53
C ILE A 153 19.78 6.17 0.86
N LEU A 154 20.74 5.87 1.74
CA LEU A 154 20.48 5.61 3.16
C LEU A 154 20.70 6.90 3.95
N ASN A 155 19.86 7.17 4.95
CA ASN A 155 19.88 8.39 5.77
C ASN A 155 19.92 9.67 4.91
N PRO A 156 18.88 9.90 4.08
CA PRO A 156 18.83 11.05 3.19
C PRO A 156 18.90 12.35 4.00
N GLN A 157 19.68 13.30 3.49
CA GLN A 157 19.90 14.59 4.12
C GLN A 157 18.75 15.56 3.81
N LYS A 158 18.66 16.64 4.56
CA LYS A 158 17.57 17.63 4.43
C LYS A 158 17.42 18.20 3.01
N ASP A 159 18.52 18.31 2.28
CA ASP A 159 18.63 18.82 0.91
C ASP A 159 18.41 17.73 -0.16
N THR A 160 18.20 16.48 0.24
CA THR A 160 17.92 15.39 -0.69
C THR A 160 16.56 15.63 -1.37
N GLY A 161 16.60 15.73 -2.69
CA GLY A 161 15.42 15.87 -3.54
C GLY A 161 14.67 14.55 -3.69
N ILE A 162 13.35 14.64 -3.76
CA ILE A 162 12.44 13.52 -4.03
C ILE A 162 11.89 13.69 -5.45
N VAL A 163 11.89 12.59 -6.22
CA VAL A 163 11.43 12.57 -7.60
C VAL A 163 10.30 11.56 -7.77
N ALA A 164 9.45 11.79 -8.77
CA ALA A 164 8.48 10.79 -9.20
C ALA A 164 9.16 9.46 -9.53
N GLY A 165 8.55 8.36 -9.08
CA GLY A 165 9.10 7.01 -9.22
C GLY A 165 9.88 6.53 -7.99
N ASP A 166 10.39 7.44 -7.15
CA ASP A 166 11.12 7.08 -5.93
C ASP A 166 10.27 6.24 -4.99
N VAL A 167 10.92 5.34 -4.25
CA VAL A 167 10.32 4.58 -3.17
C VAL A 167 10.97 4.99 -1.86
N LEU A 168 10.21 5.65 -1.00
CA LEU A 168 10.66 6.11 0.31
C LEU A 168 10.46 5.03 1.36
N LEU A 169 11.49 4.75 2.16
CA LEU A 169 11.39 3.95 3.37
C LEU A 169 11.06 4.88 4.54
N VAL A 170 9.85 4.77 5.09
CA VAL A 170 9.29 5.71 6.06
C VAL A 170 8.99 5.01 7.38
N LEU A 171 9.49 5.58 8.47
CA LEU A 171 9.23 5.19 9.85
C LEU A 171 8.21 6.14 10.49
N GLY A 172 7.21 5.57 11.17
CA GLY A 172 6.25 6.33 11.98
C GLY A 172 5.12 5.45 12.49
N THR A 173 4.17 6.04 13.21
CA THR A 173 2.94 5.32 13.58
C THR A 173 2.01 5.17 12.38
N SER A 174 1.09 4.21 12.43
CA SER A 174 0.10 3.99 11.36
C SER A 174 -0.70 5.26 11.05
N GLU A 175 -1.02 6.06 12.09
CA GLU A 175 -1.69 7.36 11.93
C GLU A 175 -0.79 8.40 11.25
N GLN A 176 0.46 8.55 11.69
CA GLN A 176 1.41 9.50 11.09
C GLN A 176 1.67 9.18 9.62
N ILE A 177 1.83 7.90 9.30
CA ILE A 177 1.99 7.39 7.93
C ILE A 177 0.73 7.66 7.12
N ALA A 178 -0.46 7.35 7.64
CA ALA A 178 -1.72 7.60 6.94
C ALA A 178 -1.88 9.10 6.59
N ARG A 179 -1.54 9.99 7.52
CA ARG A 179 -1.57 11.44 7.31
C ARG A 179 -0.56 11.91 6.27
N SER A 180 0.58 11.24 6.10
CA SER A 180 1.60 11.64 5.13
C SER A 180 1.34 11.18 3.69
N ARG A 181 0.55 10.11 3.50
CA ARG A 181 0.29 9.50 2.17
C ARG A 181 -0.14 10.46 1.08
N HIS A 182 -0.89 11.51 1.43
CA HIS A 182 -1.37 12.48 0.44
C HIS A 182 -0.26 13.29 -0.24
N LEU A 183 0.94 13.36 0.35
CA LEU A 183 2.07 14.06 -0.23
C LEU A 183 2.73 13.27 -1.36
N PHE A 184 2.58 11.94 -1.33
CA PHE A 184 3.29 11.02 -2.21
C PHE A 184 2.40 10.41 -3.31
N ARG A 185 1.11 10.76 -3.34
CA ARG A 185 0.11 10.25 -4.29
C ARG A 185 -0.37 11.33 -5.24
N ASP A 186 -0.84 10.94 -6.42
CA ASP A 186 -1.53 11.78 -7.38
C ASP A 186 -2.88 12.24 -6.80
N PRO A 187 -3.07 13.55 -6.55
CA PRO A 187 -4.30 14.08 -5.98
C PRO A 187 -5.49 13.98 -6.94
N VAL A 188 -5.27 13.83 -8.25
CA VAL A 188 -6.33 13.61 -9.24
C VAL A 188 -6.86 12.18 -9.15
N ARG A 189 -5.97 11.21 -8.88
CA ARG A 189 -6.32 9.80 -8.74
C ARG A 189 -6.91 9.47 -7.37
N TYR A 190 -6.52 10.23 -6.33
CA TYR A 190 -7.01 10.09 -4.96
C TYR A 190 -7.42 11.46 -4.36
N PRO A 191 -8.58 12.00 -4.74
CA PRO A 191 -9.06 13.27 -4.18
C PRO A 191 -9.30 13.15 -2.67
N ARG A 192 -8.87 14.16 -1.90
CA ARG A 192 -9.12 14.20 -0.45
C ARG A 192 -10.61 14.30 -0.17
N ALA A 193 -11.13 13.45 0.71
CA ALA A 193 -12.44 13.66 1.31
C ALA A 193 -12.39 14.97 2.12
N GLY A 194 -12.99 16.04 1.59
CA GLY A 194 -13.13 17.32 2.31
C GLY A 194 -12.75 18.60 1.57
N VAL A 195 -12.19 18.55 0.35
CA VAL A 195 -11.91 19.78 -0.44
C VAL A 195 -12.86 19.85 -1.63
N ARG A 196 -14.15 20.12 -1.37
CA ARG A 196 -15.05 20.61 -2.40
C ARG A 196 -14.78 22.10 -2.57
N ALA A 197 -14.12 22.48 -3.66
CA ALA A 197 -14.09 23.87 -4.08
C ALA A 197 -15.53 24.34 -4.30
N LEU A 198 -16.04 25.18 -3.41
CA LEU A 198 -17.21 25.99 -3.68
C LEU A 198 -16.85 26.86 -4.88
N ARG A 199 -17.43 26.57 -6.06
CA ARG A 199 -17.35 27.51 -7.17
C ARG A 199 -18.02 28.82 -6.71
N PRO A 200 -17.40 29.99 -6.94
CA PRO A 200 -18.12 31.25 -6.86
C PRO A 200 -19.28 31.18 -7.86
N ARG A 201 -20.52 31.31 -7.36
CA ARG A 201 -21.65 31.68 -8.21
C ARG A 201 -21.49 33.17 -8.45
N ASP A 202 -21.01 33.57 -9.61
CA ASP A 202 -21.38 34.84 -10.22
C ASP A 202 -21.12 34.80 -11.73
N GLY A 203 -22.10 35.29 -12.47
CA GLY A 203 -22.15 35.28 -13.93
C GLY A 203 -23.59 35.18 -14.41
N GLY A 204 -24.44 36.11 -13.96
CA GLY A 204 -25.77 36.31 -14.53
C GLY A 204 -25.68 36.66 -16.01
N VAL A 205 -26.54 36.05 -16.81
CA VAL A 205 -26.74 36.43 -18.21
C VAL A 205 -27.82 37.52 -18.23
N PRO A 206 -27.58 38.71 -18.80
CA PRO A 206 -28.63 39.70 -19.01
C PRO A 206 -29.55 39.21 -20.13
N ILE A 207 -30.86 39.16 -19.87
CA ILE A 207 -31.88 38.97 -20.89
C ILE A 207 -32.31 40.37 -21.35
N GLU A 208 -31.75 40.84 -22.46
CA GLU A 208 -32.27 42.02 -23.17
C GLU A 208 -33.58 41.67 -23.88
N GLY A 209 -34.59 42.51 -23.64
CA GLY A 209 -35.93 42.37 -24.19
C GLY A 209 -36.05 42.84 -25.64
N GLN A 210 -37.07 42.32 -26.33
CA GLN A 210 -37.77 43.02 -27.39
C GLN A 210 -39.26 43.00 -27.09
N ASN A 211 -39.85 44.20 -27.16
CA ASN A 211 -41.24 44.54 -26.90
C ASN A 211 -42.03 44.67 -28.22
N GLY A 212 -43.35 44.41 -28.13
CA GLY A 212 -44.43 44.98 -28.97
C GLY A 212 -44.92 44.09 -30.12
N GLN A 213 -46.21 43.99 -30.48
CA GLN A 213 -47.44 44.68 -30.07
C GLN A 213 -48.66 44.07 -30.85
N GLY A 214 -49.90 44.17 -30.31
CA GLY A 214 -51.20 44.09 -31.03
C GLY A 214 -52.06 42.83 -30.76
N ALA A 215 -53.13 42.85 -29.96
CA ALA A 215 -54.54 43.26 -30.23
C ALA A 215 -55.24 42.34 -31.28
N SER A 216 -56.13 41.40 -30.91
CA SER A 216 -57.58 41.48 -30.57
C SER A 216 -58.46 40.74 -31.61
N ASP A 217 -59.61 40.23 -31.16
CA ASP A 217 -60.81 39.71 -31.87
C ASP A 217 -60.93 38.20 -32.25
N GLY A 218 -62.02 37.57 -31.76
CA GLY A 218 -62.60 36.30 -32.25
C GLY A 218 -63.55 36.53 -33.45
N PRO A 219 -64.57 35.68 -33.76
CA PRO A 219 -65.00 34.39 -33.17
C PRO A 219 -65.37 33.26 -34.21
N ALA A 220 -65.88 32.13 -33.68
CA ALA A 220 -66.94 31.23 -34.22
C ALA A 220 -66.73 30.24 -35.40
N GLY A 221 -67.25 29.00 -35.20
CA GLY A 221 -67.79 28.04 -36.19
C GLY A 221 -66.75 27.17 -36.93
N ASN A 222 -66.99 25.92 -37.34
CA ASN A 222 -68.14 25.02 -37.34
C ASN A 222 -67.65 23.61 -37.80
N SER A 223 -68.39 22.56 -37.41
CA SER A 223 -68.67 21.30 -38.13
C SER A 223 -67.55 20.35 -38.63
N GLY A 224 -67.74 19.05 -38.34
CA GLY A 224 -67.01 17.87 -38.89
C GLY A 224 -67.21 17.62 -40.40
N PRO A 225 -67.04 16.39 -40.95
CA PRO A 225 -67.42 15.05 -40.43
C PRO A 225 -66.30 13.96 -40.46
N LYS A 226 -66.45 12.83 -39.72
CA LYS A 226 -66.68 11.41 -40.16
C LYS A 226 -65.96 11.00 -41.46
N GLU A 227 -65.21 9.90 -41.51
CA GLU A 227 -65.57 8.45 -41.65
C GLU A 227 -64.20 7.69 -41.62
N ASP A 228 -63.96 6.44 -41.22
CA ASP A 228 -64.72 5.24 -40.82
C ASP A 228 -63.85 4.42 -39.83
#